data_AF-A0A383F2Q7-F1
#
_entry.id   AF-A0A383F2Q7-F1
#
_cell.length_a   1.000
_cell.length_b   1.000
_cell.length_c   1.000
_cell.angle_alpha   90.00
_cell.angle_beta   90.00
_cell.angle_gamma   90.00
#
_symmetry.space_group_name_H-M   'P 1'
#
loop_
_entity.id
_entity.type
_entity.pdbx_description
1 polymer ?
#
loop_
_entity_poly.entity_id
_entity_poly.type
_entity_poly.pdbx_seq_one_letter_code
_entity_poly.pdbx_strand_id
1 'polypeptide(L)'
;TEDLTSLSAGTYNLLLTDDNGCQKSLSIVIGQPALFEVDILGDTTLCLGDYTELTANNGDTFSWSTGETTQSINIQPADDITIWVNALENTCPDNDTVSITVYSLPVVSAGSDLIIDYGSSTTLNGSTTGSYLWTPDEGLSCNDCPKPSAMPEQDITYYLESIDENGCTEIDSVHIRVIHPEVFIANIFSPNGDGRNDLLKVMGAKEEDFSFSIYDRWGNRVFESNNP
;
A
#
# COMPACT_ATOMS: atom_id res chain seq x y z
N THR A 1 -41.05 -45.18 -42.61
CA THR A 1 -40.31 -43.92 -42.41
C THR A 1 -38.92 -44.31 -42.00
N GLU A 2 -37.91 -43.97 -42.79
CA GLU A 2 -36.53 -44.06 -42.33
C GLU A 2 -36.23 -42.79 -41.55
N ASP A 3 -36.24 -42.90 -40.23
CA ASP A 3 -35.70 -41.85 -39.38
C ASP A 3 -34.18 -42.03 -39.33
N LEU A 4 -33.44 -40.98 -39.66
CA LEU A 4 -31.99 -40.93 -39.49
C LEU A 4 -31.69 -40.33 -38.11
N THR A 5 -31.04 -41.10 -37.25
CA THR A 5 -30.58 -40.65 -35.93
C THR A 5 -29.07 -40.46 -35.90
N SER A 6 -28.56 -39.65 -34.97
CA SER A 6 -27.11 -39.43 -34.74
C SER A 6 -26.37 -38.74 -35.89
N LEU A 7 -27.03 -37.80 -36.57
CA LEU A 7 -26.41 -36.95 -37.58
C LEU A 7 -25.48 -35.91 -36.92
N SER A 8 -24.30 -35.72 -37.50
CA SER A 8 -23.38 -34.65 -37.13
C SER A 8 -23.91 -33.28 -37.61
N ALA A 9 -23.30 -32.19 -37.13
CA ALA A 9 -23.54 -30.88 -37.73
C ALA A 9 -23.13 -30.89 -39.23
N GLY A 10 -23.88 -30.18 -40.06
CA GLY A 10 -23.67 -30.18 -41.51
C GLY A 10 -24.91 -29.82 -42.32
N THR A 11 -24.74 -29.74 -43.64
CA THR A 11 -25.84 -29.51 -44.58
C THR A 11 -26.25 -30.84 -45.20
N TYR A 12 -27.50 -31.25 -44.98
CA TYR A 12 -28.07 -32.47 -45.51
C TYR A 12 -29.01 -32.15 -46.66
N ASN A 13 -28.73 -32.74 -47.82
CA ASN A 13 -29.53 -32.57 -49.03
C ASN A 13 -30.35 -33.82 -49.28
N LEU A 14 -31.67 -33.68 -49.30
CA LEU A 14 -32.60 -34.73 -49.64
C LEU A 14 -33.09 -34.51 -51.08
N LEU A 15 -33.02 -35.56 -51.91
CA LEU A 15 -33.58 -35.57 -53.26
C LEU A 15 -34.67 -36.63 -53.34
N LEU A 16 -35.91 -36.19 -53.51
CA LEU A 16 -37.06 -37.05 -53.75
C LEU A 16 -37.26 -37.16 -55.26
N THR A 17 -37.38 -38.38 -55.78
CA THR A 17 -37.75 -38.65 -57.18
C THR A 17 -39.01 -39.52 -57.17
N ASP A 18 -40.06 -39.11 -57.89
CA ASP A 18 -41.27 -39.94 -58.06
C ASP A 18 -41.10 -40.97 -59.19
N ASP A 19 -42.08 -41.87 -59.32
CA ASP A 19 -42.05 -42.94 -60.35
C ASP A 19 -42.11 -42.40 -61.79
N ASN A 20 -42.51 -41.14 -61.98
CA ASN A 20 -42.54 -40.46 -63.28
C ASN A 20 -41.26 -39.64 -63.55
N GLY A 21 -40.29 -39.67 -62.63
CA GLY A 21 -39.01 -38.97 -62.75
C GLY A 21 -39.02 -37.51 -62.32
N CYS A 22 -40.11 -37.01 -61.72
CA CYS A 22 -40.13 -35.66 -61.15
C CYS A 22 -39.28 -35.61 -59.87
N GLN A 23 -38.40 -34.61 -59.79
CA GLN A 23 -37.49 -34.44 -58.66
C GLN A 23 -37.84 -33.23 -57.81
N LYS A 24 -37.70 -33.38 -56.49
CA LYS A 24 -37.78 -32.28 -55.52
C LYS A 24 -36.63 -32.38 -54.52
N SER A 25 -35.91 -31.30 -54.32
CA SER A 25 -34.85 -31.21 -53.32
C SER A 25 -35.28 -30.44 -52.08
N LEU A 26 -34.76 -30.85 -50.93
CA LEU A 26 -34.83 -30.13 -49.65
C LEU A 26 -33.42 -30.08 -49.06
N SER A 27 -33.07 -28.94 -48.48
CA SER A 27 -31.80 -28.78 -47.74
C SER A 27 -32.13 -28.45 -46.30
N ILE A 28 -31.49 -29.14 -45.36
CA ILE A 28 -31.58 -28.87 -43.93
C ILE A 28 -30.18 -28.68 -43.38
N VAL A 29 -30.01 -27.66 -42.53
CA VAL A 29 -28.74 -27.38 -41.86
C VAL A 29 -28.89 -27.77 -40.40
N ILE A 30 -28.02 -28.67 -39.95
CA ILE A 30 -27.85 -29.01 -38.53
C ILE A 30 -26.67 -28.18 -38.02
N GLY A 31 -26.93 -27.27 -37.08
CA GLY A 31 -25.89 -26.42 -36.48
C GLY A 31 -25.04 -27.18 -35.47
N GLN A 32 -23.77 -26.77 -35.32
CA GLN A 32 -22.91 -27.20 -34.21
C GLN A 32 -23.13 -26.27 -33.01
N PRO A 33 -23.09 -26.77 -31.76
CA PRO A 33 -23.03 -25.91 -30.58
C PRO A 33 -21.87 -24.91 -30.64
N ALA A 34 -22.04 -23.76 -30.01
CA ALA A 34 -20.95 -22.80 -29.83
C ALA A 34 -19.78 -23.48 -29.11
N LEU A 35 -18.55 -23.10 -29.45
CA LEU A 35 -17.37 -23.60 -28.76
C LEU A 35 -17.37 -23.11 -27.32
N PHE A 36 -17.06 -24.02 -26.41
CA PHE A 36 -16.75 -23.72 -25.03
C PHE A 36 -15.31 -23.20 -24.98
N GLU A 37 -15.13 -22.04 -24.33
CA GLU A 37 -13.82 -21.39 -24.15
C GLU A 37 -13.72 -20.95 -22.68
N VAL A 38 -12.64 -21.36 -22.02
CA VAL A 38 -12.30 -20.93 -20.66
C VAL A 38 -11.17 -19.92 -20.71
N ASP A 39 -11.29 -18.84 -19.94
CA ASP A 39 -10.24 -17.84 -19.73
C ASP A 39 -10.01 -17.66 -18.22
N ILE A 40 -8.75 -17.49 -17.82
CA ILE A 40 -8.36 -17.08 -16.48
C ILE A 40 -8.37 -15.55 -16.40
N LEU A 41 -9.22 -15.01 -15.53
CA LEU A 41 -9.32 -13.59 -15.23
C LEU A 41 -8.69 -13.28 -13.88
N GLY A 42 -8.05 -12.12 -13.74
CA GLY A 42 -7.43 -11.66 -12.50
C GLY A 42 -6.18 -10.81 -12.76
N ASP A 43 -5.58 -10.29 -11.69
CA ASP A 43 -4.34 -9.52 -11.79
C ASP A 43 -3.16 -10.45 -12.01
N THR A 44 -2.32 -10.12 -13.01
CA THR A 44 -1.16 -10.92 -13.44
C THR A 44 0.18 -10.28 -13.08
N THR A 45 0.14 -9.09 -12.48
CA THR A 45 1.32 -8.35 -12.01
C THR A 45 1.12 -7.99 -10.55
N LEU A 46 1.99 -8.49 -9.68
CA LEU A 46 1.87 -8.38 -8.22
C LEU A 46 3.17 -7.88 -7.61
N CYS A 47 3.09 -7.25 -6.44
CA CYS A 47 4.26 -7.04 -5.60
C CYS A 47 4.46 -8.24 -4.67
N LEU A 48 5.71 -8.49 -4.28
CA LEU A 48 6.03 -9.58 -3.35
C LEU A 48 5.23 -9.43 -2.05
N GLY A 49 4.44 -10.46 -1.73
CA GLY A 49 3.56 -10.46 -0.56
C GLY A 49 2.09 -10.11 -0.87
N ASP A 50 1.77 -9.66 -2.07
CA ASP A 50 0.38 -9.45 -2.51
C ASP A 50 -0.30 -10.76 -2.88
N TYR A 51 -1.63 -10.79 -2.75
CA TYR A 51 -2.48 -11.86 -3.22
C TYR A 51 -3.28 -11.43 -4.45
N THR A 52 -3.61 -12.39 -5.32
CA THR A 52 -4.56 -12.20 -6.41
C THR A 52 -5.61 -13.30 -6.40
N GLU A 53 -6.82 -12.93 -6.80
CA GLU A 53 -7.88 -13.89 -7.10
C GLU A 53 -7.89 -14.17 -8.59
N LEU A 54 -7.69 -15.44 -8.96
CA LEU A 54 -7.85 -15.90 -10.33
C LEU A 54 -9.20 -16.60 -10.48
N THR A 55 -9.95 -16.25 -11.51
CA THR A 55 -11.29 -16.79 -11.79
C THR A 55 -11.36 -17.35 -13.20
N ALA A 56 -11.79 -18.60 -13.34
CA ALA A 56 -12.18 -19.15 -14.64
C ALA A 56 -13.55 -18.57 -15.04
N ASN A 57 -13.62 -17.94 -16.21
CA ASN A 57 -14.82 -17.22 -16.68
C ASN A 57 -16.06 -18.13 -16.86
N ASN A 58 -15.87 -19.42 -17.15
CA ASN A 58 -16.94 -20.37 -17.43
C ASN A 58 -16.50 -21.83 -17.19
N GLY A 59 -17.48 -22.75 -17.11
CA GLY A 59 -17.27 -24.18 -16.89
C GLY A 59 -18.05 -24.75 -15.70
N ASP A 60 -18.31 -26.06 -15.71
CA ASP A 60 -19.00 -26.78 -14.64
C ASP A 60 -18.04 -27.32 -13.57
N THR A 61 -16.84 -27.74 -13.98
CA THR A 61 -15.82 -28.31 -13.09
C THR A 61 -14.44 -27.79 -13.44
N PHE A 62 -13.60 -27.60 -12.43
CA PHE A 62 -12.28 -26.98 -12.57
C PHE A 62 -11.20 -27.85 -11.96
N SER A 63 -10.00 -27.79 -12.55
CA SER A 63 -8.78 -28.37 -11.99
C SER A 63 -7.63 -27.40 -12.25
N TRP A 64 -7.16 -26.74 -11.19
CA TRP A 64 -6.06 -25.78 -11.26
C TRP A 64 -4.70 -26.45 -11.08
N SER A 65 -3.64 -25.80 -11.57
CA SER A 65 -2.25 -26.21 -11.33
C SER A 65 -1.86 -26.24 -9.83
N THR A 66 -2.59 -25.49 -9.01
CA THR A 66 -2.46 -25.45 -7.54
C THR A 66 -3.06 -26.67 -6.84
N GLY A 67 -3.88 -27.48 -7.55
CA GLY A 67 -4.64 -28.60 -6.98
C GLY A 67 -6.05 -28.25 -6.51
N GLU A 68 -6.43 -26.96 -6.57
CA GLU A 68 -7.77 -26.50 -6.25
C GLU A 68 -8.80 -26.86 -7.35
N THR A 69 -10.08 -26.88 -6.99
CA THR A 69 -11.19 -27.30 -7.90
C THR A 69 -12.37 -26.34 -7.94
N THR A 70 -12.24 -25.18 -7.28
CA THR A 70 -13.23 -24.10 -7.31
C THR A 70 -13.10 -23.25 -8.57
N GLN A 71 -14.15 -22.51 -8.93
CA GLN A 71 -14.10 -21.59 -10.08
C GLN A 71 -13.11 -20.43 -9.88
N SER A 72 -12.95 -19.98 -8.64
CA SER A 72 -12.01 -18.94 -8.24
C SER A 72 -11.02 -19.47 -7.22
N ILE A 73 -9.77 -19.06 -7.31
CA ILE A 73 -8.69 -19.40 -6.38
C ILE A 73 -7.96 -18.13 -5.94
N ASN A 74 -7.53 -18.11 -4.67
CA ASN A 74 -6.67 -17.04 -4.15
C ASN A 74 -5.25 -17.57 -4.02
N ILE A 75 -4.28 -16.85 -4.58
CA ILE A 75 -2.87 -17.22 -4.55
C ILE A 75 -2.01 -16.05 -4.11
N GLN A 76 -0.85 -16.36 -3.52
CA GLN A 76 0.15 -15.40 -3.08
C GLN A 76 1.53 -15.93 -3.51
N PRO A 77 1.89 -15.79 -4.81
CA PRO A 77 3.16 -16.30 -5.31
C PRO A 77 4.34 -15.52 -4.73
N ALA A 78 5.43 -16.24 -4.41
CA ALA A 78 6.67 -15.64 -3.91
C ALA A 78 7.65 -15.24 -5.04
N ASP A 79 7.47 -15.81 -6.22
CA ASP A 79 8.28 -15.60 -7.43
C ASP A 79 7.36 -15.70 -8.66
N ASP A 80 7.86 -15.28 -9.83
CA ASP A 80 7.17 -15.47 -11.11
C ASP A 80 6.69 -16.91 -11.29
N ILE A 81 5.41 -17.07 -11.62
CA ILE A 81 4.77 -18.38 -11.74
C ILE A 81 3.84 -18.44 -12.94
N THR A 82 3.60 -19.64 -13.45
CA THR A 82 2.58 -19.90 -14.47
C THR A 82 1.48 -20.78 -13.87
N ILE A 83 0.24 -20.33 -13.99
CA ILE A 83 -0.96 -21.02 -13.51
C ILE A 83 -1.77 -21.48 -14.72
N TRP A 84 -2.32 -22.68 -14.64
CA TRP A 84 -3.24 -23.20 -15.64
C TRP A 84 -4.50 -23.74 -14.99
N VAL A 85 -5.60 -23.74 -15.74
CA VAL A 85 -6.88 -24.35 -15.37
C VAL A 85 -7.32 -25.29 -16.48
N ASN A 86 -7.76 -26.49 -16.11
CA ASN A 86 -8.57 -27.33 -16.98
C ASN A 86 -10.02 -27.23 -16.54
N ALA A 87 -10.91 -26.82 -17.44
CA ALA A 87 -12.34 -26.73 -17.20
C ALA A 87 -13.10 -27.73 -18.07
N LEU A 88 -14.25 -28.18 -17.59
CA LEU A 88 -15.18 -29.00 -18.36
C LEU A 88 -16.56 -28.35 -18.33
N GLU A 89 -17.19 -28.24 -19.50
CA GLU A 89 -18.59 -27.83 -19.65
C GLU A 89 -19.31 -28.98 -20.38
N ASN A 90 -20.29 -29.61 -19.73
CA ASN A 90 -21.03 -30.74 -20.32
C ASN A 90 -20.14 -31.81 -21.00
N THR A 91 -19.01 -32.15 -20.38
CA THR A 91 -17.96 -33.09 -20.87
C THR A 91 -17.03 -32.59 -21.98
N CYS A 92 -17.20 -31.36 -22.46
CA CYS A 92 -16.25 -30.71 -23.37
C CYS A 92 -15.11 -30.07 -22.55
N PRO A 93 -13.86 -30.54 -22.68
CA PRO A 93 -12.73 -29.95 -22.00
C PRO A 93 -12.25 -28.69 -22.72
N ASP A 94 -11.83 -27.71 -21.93
CA ASP A 94 -11.00 -26.61 -22.40
C ASP A 94 -9.99 -26.23 -21.31
N ASN A 95 -8.92 -25.51 -21.68
CA ASN A 95 -7.89 -25.10 -20.74
C ASN A 95 -7.32 -23.74 -21.10
N ASP A 96 -6.89 -23.02 -20.07
CA ASP A 96 -6.19 -21.75 -20.21
C ASP A 96 -4.99 -21.69 -19.27
N THR A 97 -4.03 -20.84 -19.63
CA THR A 97 -2.77 -20.65 -18.92
C THR A 97 -2.42 -19.16 -18.84
N VAL A 98 -2.10 -18.69 -17.64
CA VAL A 98 -1.66 -17.33 -17.36
C VAL A 98 -0.30 -17.32 -16.69
N SER A 99 0.56 -16.38 -17.11
CA SER A 99 1.83 -16.10 -16.45
C SER A 99 1.67 -14.90 -15.51
N ILE A 100 2.16 -15.04 -14.29
CA ILE A 100 2.09 -14.04 -13.23
C ILE A 100 3.50 -13.58 -12.93
N THR A 101 3.70 -12.28 -12.97
CA THR A 101 4.97 -11.61 -12.65
C THR A 101 4.90 -11.05 -11.24
N VAL A 102 5.90 -11.35 -10.41
CA VAL A 102 6.02 -10.88 -9.03
C VAL A 102 7.23 -9.95 -8.93
N TYR A 103 6.96 -8.67 -8.69
CA TYR A 103 7.98 -7.65 -8.51
C TYR A 103 8.49 -7.63 -7.07
N SER A 104 9.81 -7.51 -6.91
CA SER A 104 10.43 -7.34 -5.60
C SER A 104 10.09 -5.97 -5.01
N LEU A 105 9.87 -5.91 -3.69
CA LEU A 105 9.64 -4.65 -2.99
C LEU A 105 10.89 -3.74 -3.04
N PRO A 106 10.73 -2.41 -3.08
CA PRO A 106 11.85 -1.49 -2.96
C PRO A 106 12.52 -1.64 -1.60
N VAL A 107 13.84 -1.47 -1.56
CA VAL A 107 14.57 -1.40 -0.28
C VAL A 107 14.42 0.02 0.25
N VAL A 108 13.94 0.17 1.48
CA VAL A 108 13.80 1.47 2.16
C VAL A 108 14.40 1.41 3.56
N SER A 109 15.04 2.51 3.96
CA SER A 109 15.43 2.75 5.34
C SER A 109 15.31 4.23 5.66
N ALA A 110 14.56 4.58 6.70
CA ALA A 110 14.41 5.95 7.20
C ALA A 110 15.61 6.39 8.08
N GLY A 111 16.51 5.46 8.40
CA GLY A 111 17.65 5.68 9.29
C GLY A 111 17.37 5.28 10.74
N SER A 112 18.30 5.60 11.64
CA SER A 112 18.14 5.31 13.06
C SER A 112 17.45 6.47 13.78
N ASP A 113 16.76 6.16 14.88
CA ASP A 113 16.20 7.16 15.79
C ASP A 113 17.22 8.19 16.27
N LEU A 114 16.75 9.41 16.51
CA LEU A 114 17.54 10.57 16.84
C LEU A 114 17.05 11.23 18.13
N ILE A 115 17.96 11.91 18.82
CA ILE A 115 17.65 12.78 19.96
C ILE A 115 18.23 14.15 19.64
N ILE A 116 17.41 15.19 19.73
CA ILE A 116 17.80 16.58 19.49
C ILE A 116 17.37 17.46 20.66
N ASP A 117 18.07 18.57 20.88
CA ASP A 117 17.61 19.60 21.82
C ASP A 117 16.56 20.48 21.14
N TYR A 118 15.59 20.97 21.91
CA TYR A 118 14.57 21.90 21.42
C TYR A 118 15.20 23.10 20.66
N GLY A 119 14.65 23.40 19.49
CA GLY A 119 15.14 24.47 18.60
C GLY A 119 16.36 24.10 17.76
N SER A 120 16.88 22.87 17.88
CA SER A 120 17.95 22.37 17.01
C SER A 120 17.38 21.69 15.76
N SER A 121 18.14 21.71 14.67
CA SER A 121 17.81 20.96 13.45
C SER A 121 18.74 19.74 13.29
N THR A 122 18.23 18.66 12.69
CA THR A 122 19.01 17.49 12.29
C THR A 122 18.72 17.09 10.85
N THR A 123 19.58 16.27 10.24
CA THR A 123 19.35 15.75 8.88
C THR A 123 18.90 14.30 8.96
N LEU A 124 17.76 13.98 8.35
CA LEU A 124 17.35 12.60 8.17
C LEU A 124 18.21 11.96 7.08
N ASN A 125 18.76 10.77 7.36
CA ASN A 125 19.57 10.02 6.40
C ASN A 125 18.80 8.79 5.91
N GLY A 126 17.70 9.04 5.20
CA GLY A 126 16.97 7.99 4.54
C GLY A 126 17.70 7.48 3.30
N SER A 127 17.48 6.23 2.96
CA SER A 127 17.94 5.62 1.72
C SER A 127 16.87 4.74 1.13
N THR A 128 16.64 4.85 -0.17
CA THR A 128 15.77 3.90 -0.87
C THR A 128 16.17 3.70 -2.34
N THR A 129 15.74 2.58 -2.92
CA THR A 129 15.87 2.25 -4.34
C THR A 129 14.77 2.87 -5.21
N GLY A 130 13.66 3.32 -4.61
CA GLY A 130 12.53 3.96 -5.30
C GLY A 130 12.48 5.48 -5.12
N SER A 131 11.27 6.02 -5.15
CA SER A 131 10.98 7.44 -4.85
C SER A 131 11.14 7.77 -3.36
N TYR A 132 11.31 9.04 -3.02
CA TYR A 132 11.36 9.51 -1.64
C TYR A 132 10.08 10.28 -1.33
N LEU A 133 9.34 9.84 -0.32
CA LEU A 133 8.23 10.61 0.24
C LEU A 133 8.21 10.50 1.77
N TRP A 134 8.51 11.60 2.45
CA TRP A 134 8.48 11.71 3.90
C TRP A 134 7.13 12.22 4.40
N THR A 135 6.61 11.60 5.45
CA THR A 135 5.40 12.06 6.14
C THR A 135 5.56 11.95 7.66
N PRO A 136 5.03 12.89 8.48
CA PRO A 136 4.45 14.17 8.07
C PRO A 136 5.52 15.13 7.50
N ASP A 137 5.11 16.23 6.87
CA ASP A 137 6.01 17.27 6.33
C ASP A 137 6.37 18.36 7.36
N GLU A 138 5.74 18.33 8.54
CA GLU A 138 5.95 19.28 9.62
C GLU A 138 7.42 19.32 10.04
N GLY A 139 8.00 20.53 10.07
CA GLY A 139 9.38 20.74 10.48
C GLY A 139 10.43 20.22 9.48
N LEU A 140 10.04 19.67 8.32
CA LEU A 140 10.97 19.24 7.27
C LEU A 140 11.27 20.36 6.28
N SER A 141 12.51 20.41 5.77
CA SER A 141 12.89 21.34 4.69
C SER A 141 12.30 20.95 3.33
N CYS A 142 12.05 19.67 3.11
CA CYS A 142 11.44 19.06 1.93
C CYS A 142 10.91 17.68 2.33
N ASN A 143 9.89 17.17 1.64
CA ASN A 143 9.35 15.84 1.87
C ASN A 143 9.67 14.86 0.72
N ASP A 144 10.22 15.33 -0.38
CA ASP A 144 10.51 14.56 -1.60
C ASP A 144 12.02 14.41 -1.88
N CYS A 145 12.84 14.66 -0.86
CA CYS A 145 14.28 14.71 -0.97
C CYS A 145 14.94 13.61 -0.12
N PRO A 146 16.14 13.14 -0.50
CA PRO A 146 16.79 12.03 0.20
C PRO A 146 17.28 12.39 1.61
N LYS A 147 17.55 13.68 1.85
CA LYS A 147 18.16 14.16 3.10
C LYS A 147 17.51 15.47 3.57
N PRO A 148 16.26 15.44 4.04
CA PRO A 148 15.61 16.63 4.57
C PRO A 148 16.27 17.05 5.89
N SER A 149 16.30 18.36 6.13
CA SER A 149 16.57 18.91 7.45
C SER A 149 15.27 18.93 8.25
N ALA A 150 15.25 18.28 9.41
CA ALA A 150 14.13 18.21 10.34
C ALA A 150 14.38 19.13 11.55
N MET A 151 13.39 19.94 11.90
CA MET A 151 13.37 20.81 13.08
C MET A 151 12.00 20.74 13.78
N PRO A 152 11.65 19.58 14.37
CA PRO A 152 10.38 19.43 15.08
C PRO A 152 10.39 20.11 16.45
N GLU A 153 9.23 20.60 16.90
CA GLU A 153 9.07 21.23 18.22
C GLU A 153 8.76 20.24 19.36
N GLN A 154 8.30 19.04 19.01
CA GLN A 154 7.93 17.95 19.91
C GLN A 154 8.41 16.61 19.33
N ASP A 155 8.35 15.56 20.16
CA ASP A 155 8.62 14.19 19.71
C ASP A 155 7.76 13.85 18.48
N ILE A 156 8.39 13.37 17.42
CA ILE A 156 7.73 13.08 16.15
C ILE A 156 8.32 11.81 15.52
N THR A 157 7.48 11.07 14.80
CA THR A 157 7.92 9.95 13.97
C THR A 157 7.68 10.32 12.51
N TYR A 158 8.75 10.27 11.71
CA TYR A 158 8.67 10.40 10.27
C TYR A 158 8.66 9.03 9.62
N TYR A 159 7.87 8.88 8.56
CA TYR A 159 7.78 7.71 7.71
C TYR A 159 8.37 8.06 6.35
N LEU A 160 9.31 7.26 5.88
CA LEU A 160 9.82 7.30 4.51
C LEU A 160 9.10 6.22 3.71
N GLU A 161 8.22 6.66 2.82
CA GLU A 161 7.58 5.81 1.81
C GLU A 161 8.42 5.82 0.53
N SER A 162 8.56 4.64 -0.07
CA SER A 162 9.23 4.42 -1.34
C SER A 162 8.35 3.64 -2.29
N ILE A 163 8.23 4.16 -3.51
CA ILE A 163 7.52 3.52 -4.62
C ILE A 163 8.52 3.27 -5.74
N ASP A 164 8.60 2.03 -6.22
CA ASP A 164 9.46 1.63 -7.33
C ASP A 164 8.82 1.92 -8.72
N GLU A 165 9.50 1.53 -9.80
CA GLU A 165 9.00 1.72 -11.16
C GLU A 165 7.81 0.82 -11.54
N ASN A 166 7.59 -0.27 -10.79
CA ASN A 166 6.50 -1.22 -10.99
C ASN A 166 5.28 -0.91 -10.11
N GLY A 167 5.37 0.13 -9.27
CA GLY A 167 4.30 0.56 -8.36
C GLY A 167 4.32 -0.13 -6.99
N CYS A 168 5.35 -0.92 -6.69
CA CYS A 168 5.49 -1.57 -5.39
C CYS A 168 5.96 -0.59 -4.32
N THR A 169 5.34 -0.67 -3.15
CA THR A 169 5.51 0.29 -2.06
C THR A 169 6.10 -0.36 -0.83
N GLU A 170 7.08 0.29 -0.20
CA GLU A 170 7.61 -0.09 1.11
C GLU A 170 7.78 1.17 1.98
N ILE A 171 7.64 1.02 3.30
CA ILE A 171 7.72 2.12 4.26
C ILE A 171 8.66 1.76 5.41
N ASP A 172 9.53 2.70 5.80
CA ASP A 172 10.29 2.63 7.05
C ASP A 172 10.08 3.90 7.88
N SER A 173 10.40 3.87 9.17
CA SER A 173 10.17 5.00 10.07
C SER A 173 11.40 5.36 10.90
N VAL A 174 11.49 6.64 11.27
CA VAL A 174 12.50 7.18 12.18
C VAL A 174 11.82 8.04 13.23
N HIS A 175 12.15 7.80 14.50
CA HIS A 175 11.64 8.58 15.61
C HIS A 175 12.66 9.64 16.04
N ILE A 176 12.20 10.89 16.17
CA ILE A 176 12.97 11.98 16.77
C ILE A 176 12.39 12.29 18.14
N ARG A 177 13.21 12.15 19.17
CA ARG A 177 12.93 12.67 20.51
C ARG A 177 13.50 14.08 20.65
N VAL A 178 12.66 15.02 21.08
CA VAL A 178 13.02 16.41 21.35
C VAL A 178 13.18 16.60 22.86
N ILE A 179 14.40 16.95 23.28
CA ILE A 179 14.70 17.26 24.67
C ILE A 179 14.45 18.74 24.91
N HIS A 180 13.40 19.03 25.68
CA HIS A 180 13.15 20.38 26.17
C HIS A 180 14.02 20.67 27.39
N PRO A 181 14.55 21.90 27.51
CA PRO A 181 15.22 22.31 28.74
C PRO A 181 14.23 22.22 29.91
N GLU A 182 14.61 21.48 30.96
CA GLU A 182 13.86 21.49 32.21
C GLU A 182 14.06 22.85 32.90
N VAL A 183 13.02 23.69 32.87
CA VAL A 183 13.05 24.96 33.59
C VAL A 183 12.57 24.75 35.01
N PHE A 184 13.48 24.93 35.97
CA PHE A 184 13.14 24.96 37.39
C PHE A 184 13.06 26.39 37.88
N ILE A 185 11.87 26.78 38.35
CA ILE A 185 11.63 28.07 39.01
C ILE A 185 11.29 27.77 40.47
N ALA A 186 12.11 28.29 41.40
CA ALA A 186 11.81 28.17 42.83
C ALA A 186 10.49 28.89 43.15
N ASN A 187 9.58 28.21 43.85
CA ASN A 187 8.29 28.77 44.27
C ASN A 187 8.35 29.54 45.60
N ILE A 188 9.55 29.70 46.17
CA ILE A 188 9.78 30.43 47.43
C ILE A 188 11.11 31.17 47.36
N PHE A 189 11.08 32.47 47.59
CA PHE A 189 12.25 33.32 47.81
C PHE A 189 11.91 34.34 48.92
N SER A 190 12.91 34.71 49.72
CA SER A 190 12.79 35.55 50.92
C SER A 190 13.84 36.67 50.85
N PRO A 191 13.59 37.77 50.12
CA PRO A 191 14.59 38.82 49.90
C PRO A 191 14.73 39.72 51.13
N ASN A 192 15.28 39.18 52.23
CA ASN A 192 15.41 39.86 53.53
C ASN A 192 16.86 40.22 53.89
N GLY A 193 17.83 39.83 53.04
CA GLY A 193 19.25 40.12 53.19
C GLY A 193 19.96 39.24 54.22
N ASP A 194 19.41 38.09 54.59
CA ASP A 194 20.00 37.17 55.57
C ASP A 194 20.99 36.14 54.95
N GLY A 195 21.18 36.21 53.63
CA GLY A 195 22.03 35.33 52.84
C GLY A 195 21.36 34.02 52.43
N ARG A 196 20.09 33.78 52.79
CA ARG A 196 19.35 32.55 52.48
C ARG A 196 18.12 32.86 51.64
N ASN A 197 18.05 32.24 50.46
CA ASN A 197 16.92 32.39 49.53
C ASN A 197 16.60 33.85 49.17
N ASP A 198 17.59 34.75 49.20
CA ASP A 198 17.41 36.17 48.87
C ASP A 198 17.20 36.45 47.38
N LEU A 199 17.64 35.51 46.53
CA LEU A 199 17.58 35.62 45.07
C LEU A 199 16.63 34.57 44.51
N LEU A 200 15.74 34.99 43.61
CA LEU A 200 15.00 34.06 42.76
C LEU A 200 15.96 33.56 41.68
N LYS A 201 16.21 32.25 41.65
CA LYS A 201 17.05 31.63 40.63
C LYS A 201 16.20 30.76 39.72
N VAL A 202 16.25 31.04 38.42
CA VAL A 202 15.73 30.15 37.38
C VAL A 202 16.89 29.27 36.92
N MET A 203 16.69 27.95 36.90
CA MET A 203 17.70 26.99 36.46
C MET A 203 17.20 26.27 35.21
N GLY A 204 18.11 26.01 34.26
CA GLY A 204 17.87 25.12 33.12
C GLY A 204 17.40 25.79 31.81
N ALA A 205 17.05 27.07 31.80
CA ALA A 205 16.85 27.84 30.57
C ALA A 205 18.17 28.45 30.06
N LYS A 206 18.37 28.54 28.74
CA LYS A 206 19.37 29.44 28.16
C LYS A 206 18.92 30.88 28.45
N GLU A 207 19.82 31.71 29.00
CA GLU A 207 19.57 33.10 29.42
C GLU A 207 19.44 34.07 28.23
N GLU A 208 18.72 33.69 27.17
CA GLU A 208 18.58 34.55 25.97
C GLU A 208 17.38 35.50 26.08
N ASP A 209 16.29 35.10 26.75
CA ASP A 209 15.11 35.93 27.00
C ASP A 209 14.59 35.73 28.44
N PHE A 210 15.04 36.57 29.38
CA PHE A 210 14.51 36.61 30.75
C PHE A 210 13.60 37.83 30.92
N SER A 211 12.35 37.61 31.29
CA SER A 211 11.46 38.66 31.79
C SER A 211 10.72 38.16 33.02
N PHE A 212 10.92 38.84 34.13
CA PHE A 212 10.29 38.53 35.39
C PHE A 212 9.46 39.72 35.83
N SER A 213 8.14 39.51 35.99
CA SER A 213 7.22 40.54 36.45
C SER A 213 6.43 40.05 37.66
N ILE A 214 6.29 40.90 38.67
CA ILE A 214 5.42 40.66 39.83
C ILE A 214 4.20 41.58 39.69
N TYR A 215 3.01 41.04 39.94
CA TYR A 215 1.74 41.79 39.94
C TYR A 215 1.10 41.77 41.33
N ASP A 216 0.40 42.84 41.68
CA ASP A 216 -0.44 42.89 42.88
C ASP A 216 -1.77 42.13 42.69
N ARG A 217 -2.60 42.11 43.74
CA ARG A 217 -3.92 41.43 43.71
C ARG A 217 -4.93 42.07 42.76
N TRP A 218 -4.66 43.29 42.29
CA TRP A 218 -5.50 44.03 41.36
C TRP A 218 -4.96 43.97 39.92
N GLY A 219 -3.87 43.23 39.69
CA GLY A 219 -3.25 43.06 38.37
C GLY A 219 -2.32 44.21 37.97
N ASN A 220 -1.97 45.12 38.88
CA ASN A 220 -0.96 46.15 38.59
C ASN A 220 0.44 45.56 38.73
N ARG A 221 1.34 45.90 37.81
CA ARG A 221 2.73 45.47 37.87
C ARG A 221 3.48 46.23 38.97
N VAL A 222 4.09 45.50 39.90
CA VAL A 222 4.84 46.05 41.05
C VAL A 222 6.35 45.85 40.94
N PHE A 223 6.81 44.91 40.11
CA PHE A 223 8.23 44.69 39.83
C PHE A 223 8.40 44.17 38.40
N GLU A 224 9.52 44.51 37.77
CA GLU A 224 9.94 43.99 36.47
C GLU A 224 11.47 43.91 36.44
N SER A 225 12.02 42.76 36.00
CA SER A 225 13.44 42.60 35.70
C SER A 225 13.60 41.85 34.39
N ASN A 226 14.49 42.34 33.54
CA ASN A 226 14.93 41.64 32.33
C ASN A 226 16.38 41.12 32.45
N ASN A 227 16.94 41.20 33.66
CA ASN A 227 18.24 40.65 34.00
C ASN A 227 18.04 39.51 35.02
N PRO A 228 18.54 38.29 34.72
CA PRO A 228 18.40 37.14 35.61
C PRO A 228 19.12 37.31 36.95
#